data_AF-A0A2D6QBY0-F1
#
_entry.id   AF-A0A2D6QBY0-F1
#
_cell.length_a   1.000
_cell.length_b   1.000
_cell.length_c   1.000
_cell.angle_alpha   90.00
_cell.angle_beta   90.00
_cell.angle_gamma   90.00
#
_symmetry.space_group_name_H-M   'P 1'
#
loop_
_entity.id
_entity.type
_entity.pdbx_description
1 polymer ?
#
loop_
_entity_poly.entity_id
_entity_poly.type
_entity_poly.pdbx_seq_one_letter_code
_entity_poly.pdbx_strand_id
1 'polypeptide(L)'
;MRQTLVILNDTLIYVADPMCSWCWGFRASRDRVLTALPAGTPVRYVMGGLAPDDAEPMDDGTRGYVRQAWKAVEQTTGASFNWDFWSVCQPRRSTYPACRAVLLAESLRSGAGLLMFDRIQQAYYQEARNPSDTETLVALG
;
A
#
# COMPACT_ATOMS: atom_id res chain seq x y z
N MET A 1 -2.25 12.42 7.53
CA MET A 1 -2.81 12.59 6.17
C MET A 1 -4.24 12.09 6.18
N ARG A 2 -5.21 12.94 5.84
CA ARG A 2 -6.58 12.50 5.57
C ARG A 2 -6.56 11.78 4.22
N GLN A 3 -7.07 10.56 4.16
CA GLN A 3 -7.38 9.94 2.87
C GLN A 3 -8.56 10.71 2.29
N THR A 4 -8.39 11.27 1.10
CA THR A 4 -9.45 12.03 0.42
C THR A 4 -9.93 11.21 -0.76
N LEU A 5 -11.20 10.80 -0.71
CA LEU A 5 -11.94 10.30 -1.86
C LEU A 5 -12.56 11.53 -2.54
N VAL A 6 -12.25 11.75 -3.82
CA VAL A 6 -12.86 12.82 -4.63
C VAL A 6 -13.52 12.18 -5.83
N ILE A 7 -14.77 12.56 -6.11
CA ILE A 7 -15.48 12.19 -7.34
C ILE A 7 -15.29 13.34 -8.33
N LEU A 8 -14.63 13.06 -9.47
CA LEU A 8 -14.50 14.00 -10.59
C LEU A 8 -15.08 13.31 -11.82
N ASN A 9 -16.07 13.91 -12.48
CA ASN A 9 -16.72 13.37 -13.69
C ASN A 9 -17.08 11.88 -13.57
N ASP A 10 -17.83 11.51 -12.52
CA ASP A 10 -18.24 10.14 -12.21
C ASP A 10 -17.10 9.11 -12.00
N THR A 11 -15.85 9.55 -11.81
CA THR A 11 -14.71 8.69 -11.48
C THR A 11 -14.35 8.82 -10.00
N LEU A 12 -14.19 7.69 -9.31
CA LEU A 12 -13.61 7.67 -7.97
C LEU A 12 -12.09 7.72 -8.04
N ILE A 13 -11.48 8.77 -7.49
CA ILE A 13 -10.04 8.86 -7.30
C ILE A 13 -9.67 8.31 -5.92
N TYR A 14 -8.86 7.25 -5.90
CA TYR A 14 -8.28 6.71 -4.66
C TYR A 14 -6.77 6.98 -4.63
N VAL A 15 -6.37 7.99 -3.87
CA VAL A 15 -4.95 8.35 -3.66
C VAL A 15 -4.40 7.49 -2.53
N ALA A 16 -3.41 6.64 -2.82
CA ALA A 16 -2.88 5.68 -1.87
C ALA A 16 -1.42 5.33 -2.16
N ASP A 17 -0.77 4.71 -1.19
CA ASP A 17 0.56 4.12 -1.35
C ASP A 17 0.51 2.68 -0.79
N PRO A 18 1.05 1.67 -1.50
CA PRO A 18 0.99 0.26 -1.06
C PRO A 18 1.62 0.04 0.31
N MET A 19 2.61 0.86 0.69
CA MET A 19 3.35 0.80 1.95
C MET A 19 2.83 1.79 3.00
N CYS A 20 1.66 2.40 2.78
CA CYS A 20 0.95 3.20 3.78
C CYS A 20 0.13 2.32 4.73
N SER A 21 0.48 2.28 6.02
CA SER A 21 -0.23 1.45 7.01
C SER A 21 -1.69 1.88 7.17
N TRP A 22 -2.00 3.17 7.06
CA TRP A 22 -3.38 3.64 7.09
C TRP A 22 -4.17 3.25 5.83
N CYS A 23 -3.53 3.12 4.66
CA CYS A 23 -4.20 2.58 3.47
C CYS A 23 -4.55 1.10 3.68
N TRP A 24 -3.69 0.35 4.36
CA TRP A 24 -3.99 -1.03 4.78
C TRP A 24 -5.14 -1.10 5.78
N GLY A 25 -5.08 -0.30 6.85
CA GLY A 25 -6.16 -0.23 7.84
C GLY A 25 -7.51 0.21 7.27
N PHE A 26 -7.50 1.00 6.19
CA PHE A 26 -8.71 1.45 5.50
C PHE A 26 -9.27 0.42 4.52
N ARG A 27 -8.59 -0.69 4.25
CA ARG A 27 -8.98 -1.68 3.23
C ARG A 27 -10.44 -2.12 3.33
N ALA A 28 -10.92 -2.47 4.53
CA ALA A 28 -12.31 -2.90 4.72
C ALA A 28 -13.33 -1.80 4.34
N SER A 29 -13.05 -0.54 4.70
CA SER A 29 -13.90 0.60 4.35
C SER A 29 -13.81 0.93 2.86
N ARG A 30 -12.61 0.89 2.28
CA ARG A 30 -12.39 1.02 0.84
C ARG A 30 -13.21 -0.02 0.07
N ASP A 31 -13.14 -1.29 0.45
CA ASP A 31 -13.83 -2.38 -0.25
C ASP A 31 -15.36 -2.22 -0.17
N ARG A 32 -15.89 -1.74 0.96
CA ARG A 32 -17.30 -1.37 1.11
C ARG A 32 -17.70 -0.23 0.17
N VAL A 33 -16.86 0.82 0.06
CA VAL A 33 -17.09 1.93 -0.87
C VAL A 33 -17.09 1.41 -2.31
N LEU A 34 -16.08 0.64 -2.70
CA LEU A 34 -15.95 0.09 -4.06
C LEU A 34 -17.14 -0.81 -4.43
N THR A 35 -17.64 -1.61 -3.49
CA THR A 35 -18.80 -2.48 -3.69
C THR A 35 -20.12 -1.69 -3.81
N ALA A 36 -20.21 -0.54 -3.13
CA ALA A 36 -21.38 0.32 -3.15
C ALA A 36 -21.44 1.27 -4.35
N LEU A 37 -20.38 1.34 -5.17
CA LEU A 37 -20.39 2.16 -6.38
C LEU A 37 -21.37 1.60 -7.43
N PRO A 38 -22.02 2.47 -8.22
CA PRO A 38 -22.75 2.03 -9.40
C PRO A 38 -21.89 1.16 -10.31
N ALA A 39 -22.51 0.14 -10.91
CA ALA A 39 -21.82 -0.75 -11.84
C ALA A 39 -21.20 0.06 -12.99
N GLY A 40 -19.92 -0.15 -13.25
CA GLY A 40 -19.19 0.55 -14.31
C GLY A 40 -18.60 1.90 -13.90
N THR A 41 -18.79 2.37 -12.66
CA THR A 41 -18.09 3.56 -12.15
C THR A 41 -16.56 3.36 -12.24
N PRO A 42 -15.84 4.21 -12.99
CA PRO A 42 -14.38 4.10 -13.08
C PRO A 42 -13.74 4.38 -11.72
N VAL A 43 -12.78 3.54 -11.35
CA VAL A 43 -11.97 3.74 -10.14
C VAL A 43 -10.52 3.90 -10.57
N ARG A 44 -9.94 5.06 -10.27
CA ARG A 44 -8.55 5.35 -10.60
C ARG A 44 -7.72 5.40 -9.32
N TYR A 45 -6.76 4.48 -9.25
CA TYR A 45 -5.74 4.47 -8.21
C TYR A 45 -4.65 5.46 -8.59
N VAL A 46 -4.35 6.41 -7.70
CA VAL A 46 -3.27 7.37 -7.86
C VAL A 46 -2.22 7.08 -6.80
N MET A 47 -1.02 6.69 -7.23
CA MET A 47 0.07 6.37 -6.32
C MET A 47 0.61 7.64 -5.68
N GLY A 48 0.42 7.77 -4.37
CA GLY A 48 0.77 8.97 -3.60
C GLY A 48 2.26 9.15 -3.33
N GLY A 49 3.05 8.08 -3.37
CA GLY A 49 4.50 8.14 -3.23
C GLY A 49 4.96 8.69 -1.87
N LEU A 50 4.80 7.91 -0.81
CA LEU A 50 5.12 8.33 0.56
C LEU A 50 6.61 8.56 0.84
N ALA A 51 7.52 7.91 0.11
CA ALA A 51 8.95 8.14 0.24
C ALA A 51 9.70 7.80 -1.05
N PRO A 52 10.73 8.58 -1.41
CA PRO A 52 11.50 8.43 -2.64
C PRO A 52 12.30 7.13 -2.69
N ASP A 53 13.01 6.92 -3.81
CA ASP A 53 13.99 5.84 -3.91
C ASP A 53 15.12 6.04 -2.90
N ASP A 54 15.37 4.99 -2.12
CA ASP A 54 16.44 4.96 -1.12
C ASP A 54 16.96 3.53 -0.97
N ALA A 55 18.29 3.40 -1.02
CA ALA A 55 18.99 2.13 -0.85
C ALA A 55 19.41 1.89 0.61
N GLU A 56 19.39 2.92 1.45
CA GLU A 56 19.82 2.82 2.84
C GLU A 56 18.74 2.12 3.70
N PRO A 57 19.16 1.21 4.60
CA PRO A 57 18.27 0.68 5.64
C PRO A 57 17.68 1.81 6.47
N MET A 58 16.44 1.63 6.93
CA MET A 58 15.84 2.55 7.89
C MET A 58 16.68 2.62 9.17
N ASP A 59 17.01 3.83 9.61
CA ASP A 59 17.57 4.08 10.93
C ASP A 59 16.56 3.73 12.05
N ASP A 60 17.04 3.66 13.29
CA ASP A 60 16.22 3.28 14.44
C ASP A 60 15.05 4.25 14.69
N GLY A 61 15.26 5.54 14.42
CA GLY A 61 14.21 6.57 14.53
C GLY A 61 13.06 6.30 13.56
N THR A 62 13.37 6.05 12.29
CA THR A 62 12.40 5.74 11.24
C THR A 62 11.73 4.40 11.49
N ARG A 63 12.47 3.37 11.91
CA ARG A 63 11.91 2.07 12.31
C ARG A 63 10.92 2.25 13.46
N GLY A 64 11.28 3.01 14.49
CA GLY A 64 10.41 3.32 15.62
C GLY A 64 9.12 4.03 15.20
N TYR A 65 9.24 5.06 14.36
CA TYR A 65 8.11 5.80 13.82
C TYR A 65 7.12 4.91 13.05
N VAL A 66 7.62 4.10 12.11
CA VAL A 66 6.75 3.24 11.29
C VAL A 66 6.09 2.14 12.14
N ARG A 67 6.82 1.54 13.09
CA ARG A 67 6.25 0.57 14.05
C ARG A 67 5.14 1.19 14.90
N GLN A 68 5.32 2.43 15.37
CA GLN A 68 4.27 3.13 16.12
C GLN A 68 3.04 3.40 15.23
N ALA A 69 3.24 3.76 13.96
CA ALA A 69 2.15 3.95 13.02
C ALA A 69 1.36 2.64 12.78
N TRP A 70 2.03 1.48 12.70
CA TRP A 70 1.35 0.18 12.60
C TRP A 70 0.49 -0.11 13.85
N LYS A 71 1.04 0.10 15.05
CA LYS A 71 0.28 -0.08 16.32
C LYS A 71 -0.96 0.83 16.37
N ALA A 72 -0.81 2.09 15.98
CA ALA A 72 -1.93 3.04 15.97
C ALA A 72 -3.03 2.59 14.99
N VAL A 73 -2.66 2.06 13.82
CA VAL A 73 -3.62 1.51 12.85
C VAL A 73 -4.32 0.28 13.40
N GLU A 74 -3.58 -0.68 13.97
CA GLU A 74 -4.15 -1.89 14.58
C GLU A 74 -5.17 -1.54 15.67
N GLN A 75 -4.82 -0.62 16.57
CA GLN A 75 -5.72 -0.16 17.64
C GLN A 75 -6.96 0.57 17.12
N THR A 76 -6.82 1.35 16.04
CA THR A 76 -7.92 2.19 15.54
C THR A 76 -8.86 1.43 14.60
N THR A 77 -8.31 0.51 13.80
CA THR A 77 -9.02 -0.13 12.69
C THR A 77 -9.27 -1.62 12.88
N GLY A 78 -8.56 -2.26 13.81
CA GLY A 78 -8.57 -3.72 13.98
C GLY A 78 -7.79 -4.48 12.91
N ALA A 79 -7.09 -3.79 11.99
CA ALA A 79 -6.27 -4.44 10.98
C ALA A 79 -5.08 -5.14 11.63
N SER A 80 -4.86 -6.41 11.27
CA SER A 80 -3.76 -7.22 11.78
C SER A 80 -2.45 -6.90 11.05
N PHE A 81 -1.32 -7.12 11.73
CA PHE A 81 0.01 -6.99 11.17
C PHE A 81 0.87 -8.19 11.59
N ASN A 82 1.65 -8.73 10.65
CA ASN A 82 2.72 -9.66 10.93
C ASN A 82 3.97 -8.88 11.36
N TRP A 83 4.29 -8.94 12.65
CA TRP A 83 5.41 -8.21 13.23
C TRP A 83 6.78 -8.84 12.95
N ASP A 84 6.84 -10.07 12.42
CA ASP A 84 8.08 -10.73 12.02
C ASP A 84 8.82 -9.97 10.93
N PHE A 85 8.11 -9.13 10.15
CA PHE A 85 8.69 -8.21 9.18
C PHE A 85 9.90 -7.45 9.74
N TRP A 86 9.83 -7.00 11.00
CA TRP A 86 10.86 -6.16 11.60
C TRP A 86 12.14 -6.91 11.97
N SER A 87 12.06 -8.24 12.08
CA SER A 87 13.20 -9.13 12.37
C SER A 87 13.70 -9.88 11.14
N VAL A 88 12.81 -10.22 10.20
CA VAL A 88 13.14 -11.00 8.99
C VAL A 88 13.66 -10.10 7.88
N CYS A 89 13.17 -8.87 7.77
CA CYS A 89 13.54 -7.94 6.72
C CYS A 89 14.54 -6.87 7.19
N GLN A 90 15.29 -6.33 6.23
CA GLN A 90 16.03 -5.08 6.36
C GLN A 90 15.26 -3.95 5.64
N PRO A 91 14.28 -3.32 6.31
CA PRO A 91 13.38 -2.36 5.67
C PRO A 91 14.13 -1.09 5.22
N ARG A 92 13.65 -0.50 4.13
CA ARG A 92 14.09 0.81 3.63
C ARG A 92 12.92 1.77 3.59
N ARG A 93 13.16 3.06 3.80
CA ARG A 93 12.13 4.09 3.66
C ARG A 93 11.97 4.47 2.19
N SER A 94 11.61 3.49 1.37
CA SER A 94 11.46 3.66 -0.07
C SER A 94 10.18 3.00 -0.58
N THR A 95 9.20 3.82 -1.00
CA THR A 95 7.88 3.33 -1.44
C THR A 95 7.65 3.47 -2.94
N TYR A 96 8.46 4.28 -3.63
CA TYR A 96 8.40 4.44 -5.08
C TYR A 96 8.53 3.13 -5.86
N PRO A 97 9.35 2.14 -5.47
CA PRO A 97 9.41 0.84 -6.16
C PRO A 97 8.04 0.13 -6.17
N ALA A 98 7.37 0.04 -5.02
CA ALA A 98 6.05 -0.56 -4.89
C ALA A 98 4.99 0.21 -5.69
N CYS A 99 5.01 1.54 -5.64
CA CYS A 99 4.15 2.39 -6.45
C CYS A 99 4.35 2.14 -7.96
N ARG A 100 5.60 2.04 -8.43
CA ARG A 100 5.91 1.72 -9.82
C ARG A 100 5.43 0.32 -10.22
N ALA A 101 5.55 -0.68 -9.35
CA ALA A 101 5.03 -2.02 -9.62
C ALA A 101 3.51 -2.01 -9.87
N VAL A 102 2.75 -1.23 -9.07
CA VAL A 102 1.30 -1.04 -9.29
C VAL A 102 1.01 -0.38 -10.64
N LEU A 103 1.72 0.70 -10.97
CA LEU A 103 1.53 1.41 -12.24
C LEU A 103 1.89 0.55 -13.45
N LEU A 104 2.99 -0.21 -13.36
CA LEU A 104 3.42 -1.14 -14.40
C LEU A 104 2.40 -2.26 -14.59
N ALA A 105 1.90 -2.87 -13.51
CA ALA A 105 0.87 -3.89 -13.59
C ALA A 105 -0.38 -3.38 -14.33
N GLU A 106 -0.85 -2.17 -13.99
CA GLU A 106 -1.98 -1.54 -14.69
C GLU A 106 -1.70 -1.30 -16.18
N SER A 107 -0.47 -0.87 -16.53
CA SER A 107 -0.09 -0.67 -17.93
C SER A 107 -0.03 -1.96 -18.76
N LEU A 108 0.26 -3.09 -18.11
CA LEU A 108 0.33 -4.41 -18.76
C LEU A 108 -1.06 -5.01 -18.96
N ARG A 109 -1.96 -4.83 -18.00
CA ARG A 109 -3.34 -5.32 -18.07
C ARG A 109 -4.24 -4.41 -17.23
N SER A 110 -5.27 -3.86 -17.85
CA SER A 110 -6.26 -3.03 -17.14
C SER A 110 -6.84 -3.79 -15.94
N GLY A 111 -6.89 -3.11 -14.79
CA GLY A 111 -7.32 -3.66 -13.51
C GLY A 111 -6.26 -4.45 -12.74
N ALA A 112 -5.12 -4.80 -13.35
CA ALA A 112 -4.05 -5.51 -12.65
C ALA A 112 -3.29 -4.63 -11.64
N GLY A 113 -3.36 -3.30 -11.77
CA GLY A 113 -2.80 -2.39 -10.78
C GLY A 113 -3.44 -2.56 -9.41
N LEU A 114 -4.76 -2.69 -9.35
CA LEU A 114 -5.48 -2.97 -8.10
C LEU A 114 -5.05 -4.31 -7.48
N LEU A 115 -4.97 -5.35 -8.30
CA LEU A 115 -4.54 -6.67 -7.85
C LEU A 115 -3.11 -6.62 -7.28
N MET A 116 -2.20 -5.92 -7.95
CA MET A 116 -0.82 -5.72 -7.50
C MET A 116 -0.77 -4.88 -6.21
N PHE A 117 -1.58 -3.82 -6.10
CA PHE A 117 -1.66 -2.98 -4.90
C PHE A 117 -2.04 -3.83 -3.67
N ASP A 118 -3.10 -4.63 -3.79
CA ASP A 118 -3.55 -5.51 -2.71
C ASP A 118 -2.52 -6.60 -2.42
N ARG A 119 -1.89 -7.19 -3.45
CA ARG A 119 -0.88 -8.22 -3.27
C ARG A 119 0.37 -7.72 -2.55
N ILE A 120 0.81 -6.49 -2.84
CA ILE A 120 1.91 -5.82 -2.14
C ILE A 120 1.55 -5.59 -0.67
N GLN A 121 0.33 -5.13 -0.39
CA GLN A 121 -0.11 -4.94 1.00
C GLN A 121 -0.09 -6.27 1.78
N GLN A 122 -0.57 -7.37 1.20
CA GLN A 122 -0.48 -8.70 1.83
C GLN A 122 0.98 -9.12 2.07
N ALA A 123 1.84 -8.95 1.06
CA ALA A 123 3.26 -9.29 1.16
C ALA A 123 3.92 -8.53 2.33
N TYR A 124 3.63 -7.24 2.45
CA TYR A 124 4.22 -6.39 3.47
C TYR A 124 3.67 -6.67 4.86
N TYR A 125 2.35 -6.60 5.01
CA TYR A 125 1.69 -6.56 6.32
C TYR A 125 1.35 -7.93 6.87
N GLN A 126 1.33 -9.00 6.06
CA GLN A 126 0.96 -10.36 6.50
C GLN A 126 2.07 -11.39 6.27
N GLU A 127 2.87 -11.24 5.21
CA GLU A 127 3.85 -12.28 4.82
C GLU A 127 5.29 -11.96 5.23
N ALA A 128 5.52 -10.83 5.91
CA ALA A 128 6.87 -10.37 6.29
C ALA A 128 7.84 -10.30 5.09
N ARG A 129 7.39 -9.76 3.95
CA ARG A 129 8.20 -9.53 2.75
C ARG A 129 8.38 -8.04 2.52
N ASN A 130 9.56 -7.63 2.07
CA ASN A 130 9.90 -6.21 1.91
C ASN A 130 9.56 -5.67 0.51
N PRO A 131 8.55 -4.80 0.37
CA PRO A 131 8.15 -4.28 -0.94
C PRO A 131 9.07 -3.21 -1.51
N SER A 132 10.09 -2.77 -0.75
CA SER A 132 11.16 -1.96 -1.31
C SER A 132 12.13 -2.78 -2.16
N ASP A 133 12.13 -4.12 -2.02
CA ASP A 133 12.98 -5.03 -2.79
C ASP A 133 12.33 -5.38 -4.13
N THR A 134 13.08 -5.17 -5.23
CA THR A 134 12.63 -5.55 -6.58
C THR A 134 12.30 -7.04 -6.68
N GLU A 135 13.10 -7.91 -6.05
CA GLU A 135 12.88 -9.36 -6.05
C GLU A 135 11.53 -9.72 -5.42
N THR A 136 11.17 -9.06 -4.31
CA THR A 136 9.84 -9.21 -3.70
C THR A 136 8.78 -8.87 -4.73
N LEU A 137 8.85 -7.67 -5.34
CA LEU A 137 7.84 -7.17 -6.28
C LEU A 137 7.68 -8.06 -7.52
N VAL A 138 8.80 -8.53 -8.09
CA VAL A 138 8.78 -9.46 -9.24
C VAL A 138 8.08 -10.76 -8.88
N ALA A 139 8.33 -11.29 -7.68
CA ALA A 139 7.67 -12.50 -7.20
C ALA A 139 6.19 -12.31 -6.81
N LEU A 140 5.61 -11.11 -6.95
CA LEU A 140 4.18 -10.83 -6.76
C LEU A 140 3.40 -10.74 -8.08
N GLY A 141 4.09 -10.62 -9.22
CA GLY A 141 3.53 -10.39 -10.55
C GLY A 141 3.13 -11.65 -11.29
#